data_AF-A0A6F9CWP8-F1
#
_entry.id   AF-A0A6F9CWP8-F1
#
_cell.length_a   1.000
_cell.length_b   1.000
_cell.length_c   1.000
_cell.angle_alpha   90.00
_cell.angle_beta   90.00
_cell.angle_gamma   90.00
#
_symmetry.space_group_name_H-M   'P 1'
#
loop_
_entity.id
_entity.type
_entity.pdbx_description
1 polymer ?
#
loop_
_entity_poly.entity_id
_entity_poly.type
_entity_poly.pdbx_seq_one_letter_code
_entity_poly.pdbx_strand_id
1 'polypeptide(L)'
;MIQYEIKLIKMFKGFEKVKDIQYVYTPIFSSLCGVQLDSNNKVHYLLSGSMWSDGKVSIGLCDLVEPWDNLSMSQKKNLNYRYQMGCDCKIATCYSVPCATTTDNECLWTDWLLVNSLSGEQARQYACIKRSDSSCSWYRSGPPPENDLMDLSDP
;
A
#
# COMPACT_ATOMS: atom_id res chain seq x y z
N MET A 1 0.93 12.49 22.65
CA MET A 1 1.13 11.44 21.63
C MET A 1 1.61 10.19 22.34
N ILE A 2 1.23 9.01 21.85
CA ILE A 2 1.80 7.74 22.29
C ILE A 2 3.10 7.54 21.49
N GLN A 3 4.12 7.03 22.16
CA GLN A 3 5.39 6.63 21.56
C GLN A 3 5.52 5.11 21.72
N TYR A 4 5.68 4.40 20.61
CA TYR A 4 5.99 2.98 20.60
C TYR A 4 7.47 2.79 20.28
N GLU A 5 8.17 2.04 21.13
CA GLU A 5 9.48 1.49 20.79
C GLU A 5 9.29 0.28 19.87
N ILE A 6 9.98 0.28 18.74
CA ILE A 6 9.89 -0.76 17.73
C ILE A 6 11.25 -1.33 17.41
N LYS A 7 11.26 -2.59 16.98
CA LYS A 7 12.42 -3.21 16.34
C LYS A 7 12.22 -3.19 14.84
N LEU A 8 12.94 -2.33 14.13
CA LEU A 8 12.91 -2.30 12.67
C LEU A 8 13.46 -3.62 12.09
N ILE A 9 12.62 -4.35 11.37
CA ILE A 9 13.01 -5.61 10.70
C ILE A 9 13.51 -5.34 9.29
N LYS A 10 12.74 -4.54 8.54
CA LYS A 10 13.04 -4.15 7.17
C LYS A 10 12.38 -2.82 6.87
N MET A 11 13.12 -1.94 6.19
CA MET A 11 12.60 -0.72 5.59
C MET A 11 12.37 -0.96 4.09
N PHE A 12 11.33 -0.38 3.52
CA PHE A 12 11.03 -0.48 2.08
C PHE A 12 11.19 0.85 1.35
N LYS A 13 11.06 1.98 2.07
CA LYS A 13 11.17 3.35 1.56
C LYS A 13 11.64 4.28 2.68
N GLY A 14 12.38 5.34 2.34
CA GLY A 14 12.80 6.37 3.30
C GLY A 14 14.26 6.28 3.76
N PHE A 15 15.05 5.35 3.22
CA PHE A 15 16.47 5.15 3.54
C PHE A 15 17.33 6.40 3.31
N GLU A 16 16.91 7.25 2.37
CA GLU A 16 17.57 8.51 2.04
C GLU A 16 17.42 9.57 3.13
N LYS A 17 16.43 9.42 4.03
CA LYS A 17 16.15 10.35 5.12
C LYS A 17 16.59 9.85 6.48
N VAL A 18 16.47 8.53 6.73
CA VAL A 18 16.79 7.93 8.03
C VAL A 18 17.36 6.53 7.85
N LYS A 19 18.41 6.20 8.62
CA LYS A 19 19.05 4.88 8.57
C LYS A 19 18.46 3.87 9.54
N ASP A 20 17.92 4.34 10.66
CA ASP A 20 17.33 3.50 11.70
C ASP A 20 16.13 4.21 12.33
N ILE A 21 15.07 3.46 12.62
CA ILE A 21 13.84 3.96 13.25
C ILE A 21 13.60 3.09 14.49
N GLN A 22 13.74 3.71 15.66
CA GLN A 22 13.52 3.05 16.94
C GLN A 22 12.16 3.38 17.54
N TYR A 23 11.55 4.48 17.12
CA TYR A 23 10.28 4.96 17.66
C TYR A 23 9.31 5.37 16.56
N VAL A 24 8.04 5.05 16.78
CA VAL A 24 6.92 5.60 16.00
C VAL A 24 5.93 6.29 16.93
N TYR A 25 5.33 7.36 16.43
CA TYR A 25 4.44 8.23 17.19
C TYR A 25 3.02 8.16 16.64
N THR A 26 2.03 8.24 17.50
CA THR A 26 0.62 8.29 17.09
C THR A 26 -0.21 9.11 18.10
N PRO A 27 -1.32 9.73 17.69
CA PRO A 27 -2.25 10.39 18.61
C PRO A 27 -2.77 9.43 19.69
N ILE A 28 -3.12 9.98 20.86
CA ILE A 28 -3.54 9.16 22.03
C ILE A 28 -4.93 8.56 21.82
N PHE A 29 -5.81 9.27 21.12
CA PHE A 29 -7.21 8.90 20.95
C PHE A 29 -7.49 8.51 19.50
N SER A 30 -8.31 7.48 19.31
CA SER A 30 -8.79 7.06 18.00
C SER A 30 -9.59 8.16 17.28
N SER A 31 -10.31 9.01 18.02
CA SER A 31 -10.99 10.20 17.49
C SER A 31 -10.05 11.24 16.87
N LEU A 32 -8.76 11.18 17.20
CA LEU A 32 -7.69 11.97 16.61
C LEU A 32 -6.82 11.15 15.64
N CYS A 33 -7.37 10.06 15.09
CA CYS A 33 -6.67 9.11 14.23
C CYS A 33 -5.52 8.34 14.91
N GLY A 34 -5.55 8.19 16.23
CA GLY A 34 -4.58 7.38 16.98
C GLY A 34 -4.74 5.88 16.73
N VAL A 35 -3.61 5.17 16.59
CA VAL A 35 -3.56 3.71 16.41
C VAL A 35 -3.08 3.04 17.69
N GLN A 36 -3.65 1.89 18.02
CA GLN A 36 -3.12 1.03 19.08
C GLN A 36 -2.40 -0.17 18.46
N LEU A 37 -1.09 -0.25 18.68
CA LEU A 37 -0.29 -1.41 18.31
C LEU A 37 -0.32 -2.45 19.44
N ASP A 38 -0.35 -3.73 19.08
CA ASP A 38 -0.24 -4.81 20.06
C ASP A 38 1.21 -4.96 20.52
N SER A 39 1.52 -4.33 21.66
CA SER A 39 2.86 -4.39 22.28
C SER A 39 3.04 -5.62 23.18
N ASN A 40 1.97 -6.34 23.51
CA ASN A 40 2.03 -7.48 24.42
C ASN A 40 2.38 -8.77 23.68
N ASN A 41 1.97 -8.86 22.42
CA ASN A 41 2.27 -9.98 21.54
C ASN A 41 3.42 -9.63 20.58
N LYS A 42 4.15 -10.65 20.11
CA LYS A 42 5.22 -10.48 19.12
C LYS A 42 4.65 -10.37 17.70
N VAL A 43 3.80 -9.37 17.45
CA VAL A 43 3.20 -9.14 16.14
C VAL A 43 4.15 -8.32 15.27
N HIS A 44 4.38 -8.78 14.04
CA HIS A 44 5.07 -7.99 13.03
C HIS A 44 4.05 -7.14 12.28
N TYR A 45 4.38 -5.88 12.02
CA TYR A 45 3.53 -4.95 11.29
C TYR A 45 4.23 -4.43 10.05
N LEU A 46 3.47 -4.21 8.98
CA LEU A 46 3.81 -3.22 7.98
C LEU A 46 3.26 -1.87 8.43
N LEU A 47 4.16 -0.89 8.54
CA LEU A 47 3.81 0.48 8.88
C LEU A 47 4.17 1.40 7.71
N SER A 48 3.19 2.18 7.27
CA SER A 48 3.42 3.40 6.48
C SER A 48 3.10 4.60 7.35
N GLY A 49 3.67 5.76 7.01
CA GLY A 49 3.44 6.98 7.76
C GLY A 49 4.24 8.15 7.21
N SER A 50 4.14 9.26 7.92
CA SER A 50 4.82 10.51 7.57
C SER A 50 6.03 10.75 8.47
N MET A 51 7.08 11.34 7.91
CA MET A 51 8.27 11.73 8.66
C MET A 51 8.27 13.24 8.91
N TRP A 52 8.45 13.65 10.16
CA TRP A 52 8.62 15.05 10.54
C TRP A 52 10.04 15.53 10.26
N SER A 53 10.24 16.86 10.31
CA SER A 53 11.53 17.50 10.03
C SER A 53 12.64 17.09 11.01
N ASP A 54 12.28 16.62 12.21
CA ASP A 54 13.22 16.14 13.23
C ASP A 54 13.52 14.62 13.12
N GLY A 55 13.05 13.97 12.04
CA GLY A 55 13.28 12.55 11.76
C GLY A 55 12.31 11.59 12.45
N LYS A 56 11.36 12.10 13.24
CA LYS A 56 10.33 11.26 13.88
C LYS A 56 9.31 10.77 12.86
N VAL A 57 8.87 9.52 13.01
CA VAL A 57 7.85 8.91 12.16
C VAL A 57 6.52 8.89 12.88
N SER A 58 5.48 9.44 12.25
CA SER A 58 4.11 9.45 12.75
C SER A 58 3.22 8.53 11.93
N ILE A 59 2.38 7.77 12.61
CA ILE A 59 1.37 6.87 12.03
C ILE A 59 -0.02 7.20 12.58
N GLY A 60 -1.06 6.95 11.78
CA GLY A 60 -2.45 7.17 12.14
C GLY A 60 -3.41 6.16 11.51
N LEU A 61 -4.69 6.23 11.87
CA LEU A 61 -5.74 5.29 11.42
C LEU A 61 -5.93 5.25 9.90
N CYS A 62 -5.53 6.29 9.18
CA CYS A 62 -5.65 6.37 7.73
C CYS A 62 -4.39 5.88 6.99
N ASP A 63 -3.30 5.62 7.72
CA ASP A 63 -2.09 5.03 7.15
C ASP A 63 -2.27 3.51 7.01
N LEU A 64 -1.47 2.90 6.15
CA LEU A 64 -1.38 1.44 6.08
C LEU A 64 -0.62 0.91 7.30
N VAL A 65 -1.38 0.48 8.31
CA VAL A 65 -0.90 -0.17 9.54
C VAL A 65 -1.55 -1.55 9.64
N GLU A 66 -0.85 -2.57 9.14
CA GLU A 66 -1.42 -3.92 8.99
C GLU A 66 -0.47 -4.97 9.58
N PRO A 67 -0.97 -5.97 10.33
CA PRO A 67 -0.18 -7.14 10.67
C PRO A 67 0.42 -7.79 9.42
N TRP A 68 1.72 -8.10 9.47
CA TRP A 68 2.46 -8.65 8.34
C TRP A 68 1.83 -9.93 7.79
N ASP A 69 1.26 -10.76 8.65
CA ASP A 69 0.65 -12.04 8.27
C ASP A 69 -0.69 -11.87 7.54
N ASN A 70 -1.36 -10.71 7.68
CA ASN A 70 -2.58 -10.40 6.97
C ASN A 70 -2.34 -9.93 5.52
N LEU A 71 -1.11 -9.50 5.20
CA LEU A 71 -0.76 -9.08 3.85
C LEU A 71 -0.71 -10.27 2.89
N SER A 72 -1.24 -10.07 1.69
CA SER A 72 -1.12 -11.06 0.62
C SER A 72 0.34 -11.24 0.19
N MET A 73 0.64 -12.38 -0.44
CA MET A 73 1.95 -12.59 -1.05
C MET A 73 2.27 -11.56 -2.14
N SER A 74 1.25 -11.11 -2.88
CA SER A 74 1.39 -10.07 -3.90
C SER A 74 1.78 -8.73 -3.29
N GLN A 75 1.12 -8.30 -2.21
CA GLN A 75 1.46 -7.09 -1.47
C GLN A 75 2.90 -7.15 -0.94
N LYS A 76 3.27 -8.25 -0.28
CA LYS A 76 4.63 -8.47 0.24
C LYS A 76 5.70 -8.37 -0.85
N LYS A 77 5.44 -8.93 -2.04
CA LYS A 77 6.36 -8.85 -3.19
C LYS A 77 6.44 -7.41 -3.73
N ASN A 78 5.29 -6.76 -3.93
CA ASN A 78 5.18 -5.45 -4.57
C ASN A 78 5.84 -4.33 -3.76
N LEU A 79 5.92 -4.46 -2.43
CA LEU A 79 6.66 -3.54 -1.54
C LEU A 79 8.12 -3.34 -1.94
N ASN A 80 8.76 -4.32 -2.59
CA ASN A 80 10.18 -4.21 -2.93
C ASN A 80 10.44 -3.41 -4.20
N TYR A 81 9.48 -3.34 -5.13
CA TYR A 81 9.76 -2.74 -6.45
C TYR A 81 8.54 -2.16 -7.16
N ARG A 82 7.42 -2.89 -7.25
CA ARG A 82 6.29 -2.48 -8.10
C ARG A 82 5.56 -1.25 -7.61
N TYR A 83 5.38 -1.12 -6.30
CA TYR A 83 4.74 0.08 -5.76
C TYR A 83 5.59 1.32 -6.01
N GLN A 84 6.93 1.19 -6.04
CA GLN A 84 7.81 2.29 -6.43
C GLN A 84 7.69 2.61 -7.93
N MET A 85 7.65 1.59 -8.81
CA MET A 85 7.44 1.78 -10.26
C MET A 85 6.08 2.42 -10.59
N GLY A 86 5.07 2.14 -9.77
CA GLY A 86 3.72 2.68 -9.93
C GLY A 86 3.53 4.09 -9.37
N CYS A 87 4.53 4.70 -8.72
CA CYS A 87 4.37 6.01 -8.10
C CYS A 87 4.10 7.15 -9.11
N ASP A 88 4.43 6.96 -10.40
CA ASP A 88 4.08 7.89 -11.48
C ASP A 88 2.63 7.72 -11.99
N CYS A 89 1.95 6.65 -11.57
CA CYS A 89 0.56 6.36 -11.89
C CYS A 89 -0.37 6.86 -10.79
N LYS A 90 -1.60 7.20 -11.18
CA LYS A 90 -2.65 7.61 -10.25
C LYS A 90 -3.69 6.50 -10.11
N ILE A 91 -4.07 6.18 -8.89
CA ILE A 91 -5.19 5.27 -8.62
C ILE A 91 -6.44 6.12 -8.44
N ALA A 92 -7.44 5.92 -9.31
CA ALA A 92 -8.72 6.61 -9.26
C ALA A 92 -9.75 5.73 -8.53
N THR A 93 -10.10 6.09 -7.30
CA THR A 93 -11.13 5.39 -6.51
C THR A 93 -12.52 5.57 -7.10
N CYS A 94 -13.23 4.47 -7.35
CA CYS A 94 -14.63 4.46 -7.74
C CYS A 94 -15.53 4.12 -6.54
N TYR A 95 -16.20 5.15 -5.99
CA TYR A 95 -17.15 4.97 -4.89
C TYR A 95 -18.59 4.70 -5.35
N SER A 96 -18.98 5.22 -6.51
CA SER A 96 -20.32 5.08 -7.09
C SER A 96 -20.27 5.24 -8.61
N VAL A 97 -21.28 4.74 -9.31
CA VAL A 97 -21.40 4.87 -10.77
C VAL A 97 -22.08 6.18 -11.17
N PRO A 98 -21.71 6.79 -12.32
CA PRO A 98 -20.67 6.36 -13.25
C PRO A 98 -19.26 6.77 -12.79
N CYS A 99 -18.26 5.92 -13.07
CA CYS A 99 -16.85 6.20 -12.83
C CYS A 99 -16.00 5.63 -13.97
N ALA A 100 -14.95 6.34 -14.36
CA ALA A 100 -14.04 5.96 -15.43
C ALA A 100 -12.67 6.61 -15.20
N THR A 101 -11.64 6.08 -15.85
CA THR A 101 -10.37 6.80 -15.97
C THR A 101 -10.55 8.04 -16.84
N THR A 102 -9.86 9.12 -16.50
CA THR A 102 -9.89 10.39 -17.24
C THR A 102 -8.66 10.58 -18.12
N THR A 103 -7.58 9.88 -17.80
CA THR A 103 -6.28 9.95 -18.46
C THR A 103 -5.62 8.58 -18.50
N ASP A 104 -4.66 8.40 -19.42
CA ASP A 104 -3.97 7.11 -19.60
C ASP A 104 -3.03 6.75 -18.44
N ASN A 105 -2.71 7.70 -17.55
CA ASN A 105 -1.89 7.45 -16.35
C ASN A 105 -2.71 7.06 -15.12
N GLU A 106 -3.98 6.67 -15.29
CA GLU A 106 -4.89 6.28 -14.21
C GLU A 106 -5.23 4.78 -14.24
N CYS A 107 -5.28 4.15 -13.06
CA CYS A 107 -5.95 2.86 -12.88
C CYS A 107 -7.21 3.04 -12.04
N LEU A 108 -8.36 2.60 -12.57
CA LEU A 108 -9.63 2.65 -11.84
C LEU A 108 -9.68 1.57 -10.76
N TRP A 109 -9.91 1.98 -9.52
CA TRP A 109 -10.03 1.10 -8.36
C TRP A 109 -11.50 0.94 -7.97
N THR A 110 -12.03 -0.26 -8.15
CA THR A 110 -13.45 -0.61 -8.05
C THR A 110 -13.78 -1.52 -6.87
N ASP A 111 -12.80 -1.90 -6.03
CA ASP A 111 -13.04 -2.78 -4.88
C ASP A 111 -14.18 -2.26 -3.97
N TRP A 112 -14.22 -0.94 -3.72
CA TRP A 112 -15.31 -0.36 -2.92
C TRP A 112 -16.68 -0.57 -3.57
N LEU A 113 -16.80 -0.26 -4.86
CA LEU A 113 -18.07 -0.41 -5.59
C LEU A 113 -18.53 -1.87 -5.65
N LEU A 114 -17.60 -2.81 -5.88
CA LEU A 114 -17.94 -4.21 -6.15
C LEU A 114 -18.16 -5.05 -4.89
N VAL A 115 -17.37 -4.81 -3.84
CA VAL A 115 -17.36 -5.66 -2.63
C VAL A 115 -17.47 -4.86 -1.33
N ASN A 116 -17.76 -3.55 -1.41
CA ASN A 116 -17.90 -2.65 -0.25
C ASN A 116 -16.70 -2.69 0.71
N SER A 117 -15.49 -2.78 0.15
CA SER A 117 -14.25 -2.87 0.91
C SER A 117 -13.09 -2.22 0.17
N LEU A 118 -12.23 -1.51 0.91
CA LEU A 118 -10.96 -0.97 0.41
C LEU A 118 -9.81 -2.00 0.45
N SER A 119 -10.11 -3.26 0.75
CA SER A 119 -9.12 -4.35 0.74
C SER A 119 -9.64 -5.53 -0.09
N GLY A 120 -10.23 -5.22 -1.26
CA GLY A 120 -10.71 -6.21 -2.22
C GLY A 120 -9.59 -6.84 -3.06
N GLU A 121 -9.96 -7.41 -4.20
CA GLU A 121 -9.02 -8.14 -5.06
C GLU A 121 -7.94 -7.23 -5.63
N GLN A 122 -8.29 -6.03 -6.10
CA GLN A 122 -7.33 -5.11 -6.71
C GLN A 122 -6.28 -4.67 -5.68
N ALA A 123 -6.72 -4.26 -4.49
CA ALA A 123 -5.82 -3.85 -3.40
C ALA A 123 -4.92 -4.98 -2.90
N ARG A 124 -5.43 -6.22 -2.88
CA ARG A 124 -4.67 -7.37 -2.37
C ARG A 124 -3.79 -8.03 -3.41
N GLN A 125 -4.12 -8.02 -4.71
CA GLN A 125 -3.42 -8.85 -5.70
C GLN A 125 -2.69 -8.04 -6.78
N TYR A 126 -3.08 -6.79 -7.01
CA TYR A 126 -2.60 -6.01 -8.13
C TYR A 126 -1.74 -4.82 -7.67
N ALA A 127 -1.02 -4.25 -8.62
CA ALA A 127 -0.38 -2.94 -8.52
C ALA A 127 -0.68 -2.16 -9.80
N CYS A 128 -0.99 -0.87 -9.68
CA CYS A 128 -1.07 0.02 -10.84
C CYS A 128 0.36 0.42 -11.23
N ILE A 129 0.81 0.04 -12.42
CA ILE A 129 2.18 0.28 -12.87
C ILE A 129 2.21 0.94 -14.24
N LYS A 130 3.28 1.70 -14.49
CA LYS A 130 3.54 2.34 -15.76
C LYS A 130 4.02 1.32 -16.80
N ARG A 131 3.40 1.32 -17.97
CA ARG A 131 3.74 0.52 -19.15
C ARG A 131 4.77 1.23 -20.03
N SER A 132 5.30 0.53 -21.02
CA SER A 132 6.27 1.07 -21.99
C SER A 132 5.71 2.22 -22.83
N ASP A 133 4.41 2.22 -23.11
CA ASP A 133 3.68 3.28 -23.81
C ASP A 133 3.34 4.50 -22.92
N SER A 134 3.86 4.54 -21.69
CA SER A 134 3.58 5.55 -20.66
C SER A 134 2.16 5.56 -20.09
N SER A 135 1.29 4.63 -20.50
CA SER A 135 0.01 4.40 -19.84
C SER A 135 0.20 3.64 -18.52
N CYS A 136 -0.84 3.60 -17.68
CA CYS A 136 -0.87 2.89 -16.43
C CYS A 136 -1.96 1.82 -16.46
N SER A 137 -1.62 0.61 -16.01
CA SER A 137 -2.56 -0.49 -15.96
C SER A 137 -2.39 -1.32 -14.68
N TRP A 138 -3.45 -2.01 -14.28
CA TRP A 138 -3.37 -3.00 -13.22
C TRP A 138 -2.50 -4.18 -13.67
N TYR A 139 -1.56 -4.58 -12.82
CA TYR A 139 -0.68 -5.72 -13.04
C TYR A 139 -0.75 -6.66 -11.84
N ARG A 140 -0.86 -7.97 -12.07
CA ARG A 140 -0.89 -9.02 -11.03
C ARG A 140 0.42 -9.78 -10.93
N SER A 141 0.95 -9.92 -9.72
CA SER A 141 2.13 -10.75 -9.42
C SER A 141 1.77 -12.24 -9.36
N GLY A 142 1.71 -12.96 -10.47
CA GLY A 142 1.48 -14.42 -10.46
C GLY A 142 1.16 -14.99 -11.84
N PRO A 143 1.12 -16.32 -11.99
CA PRO A 143 0.62 -16.93 -13.22
C PRO A 143 -0.81 -16.43 -13.48
N PRO A 144 -1.17 -16.14 -14.74
CA PRO A 144 -2.54 -15.77 -15.09
C PRO A 144 -3.51 -16.87 -14.66
N PRO A 145 -4.77 -16.54 -14.32
CA PRO A 145 -5.83 -17.55 -14.25
C PRO A 145 -5.88 -18.30 -15.60
N GLU A 146 -6.11 -19.61 -15.59
CA GLU A 146 -6.09 -20.47 -16.80
C GLU A 146 -7.00 -19.99 -17.95
N ASN A 147 -7.91 -19.04 -17.69
CA ASN A 147 -8.86 -18.51 -18.68
C ASN A 147 -8.34 -17.33 -19.52
N ASP A 148 -7.17 -16.74 -19.21
CA ASP A 148 -6.63 -15.56 -19.92
C ASP A 148 -5.31 -15.86 -20.67
N LEU A 149 -5.19 -17.06 -21.25
CA LEU A 149 -4.02 -17.48 -22.05
C LEU A 149 -4.01 -16.95 -23.50
N MET A 150 -4.87 -16.01 -23.85
CA MET A 150 -4.82 -15.32 -25.14
C MET A 150 -4.40 -13.87 -24.89
N ASP A 151 -3.30 -13.45 -25.53
CA ASP A 151 -2.75 -12.09 -25.56
C ASP A 151 -1.75 -11.64 -24.48
N LEU A 152 -0.79 -12.49 -24.15
CA LEU A 152 0.52 -12.02 -23.66
C LEU A 152 1.57 -12.12 -24.77
N SER A 153 1.56 -11.15 -25.67
CA SER A 153 2.80 -10.71 -26.32
C SER A 153 3.48 -9.72 -25.38
N ASP A 154 4.46 -10.22 -24.62
CA ASP A 154 5.40 -9.38 -23.87
C ASP A 154 6.34 -8.64 -24.86
N PRO A 155 6.71 -7.38 -24.58
CA PRO A 155 7.81 -6.70 -25.27
C PRO A 155 9.20 -7.28 -24.95
#